data_AF-A0A848VDW6-F1
#
_entry.id   AF-A0A848VDW6-F1
#
_cell.length_a   1.000
_cell.length_b   1.000
_cell.length_c   1.000
_cell.angle_alpha   90.00
_cell.angle_beta   90.00
_cell.angle_gamma   90.00
#
_symmetry.space_group_name_H-M   'P 1'
#
loop_
_entity.id
_entity.type
_entity.pdbx_description
1 polymer ?
#
loop_
_entity_poly.entity_id
_entity_poly.type
_entity_poly.pdbx_seq_one_letter_code
_entity_poly.pdbx_strand_id
1 'polypeptide(L)'
;FGPVLSYIRIADTPQQLNQVRIDAQHADALIGCDLVVSSSPQASKTYRPDHTRVVLNSTEMSTADFVRHRDASLNKDQRIDAIRAAVGDNNLSVVGANELAASLLSNTIYANVLMLGYAWQKGLVPVSLDALRRAIELNGVDVATNQNAFDYGRIAAADPAYIERELATPVVQSSNSESLDELVARRREFLIDYQDEALADRFMSLVETVQAAETKAGGNALALTDAVARAYFKTLAYKDEYEVARLHTSTGFLEGLRRDYGNKARFRFHLAPPALNGKRDARGRPVKKDFGAWIIPAFRLLAKLKKLRGTRLDLFGMTAERRMERQLIREFETTVEHLLQHLTGNNIDEATKLVLLFLDIRGYGPVKEASVVKIRRQLEAGLLAFAGTRQKAA
;
A
#
# COMPACT_ATOMS: atom_id res chain seq x y z
N PHE A 1 -7.90 -0.27 11.85
CA PHE A 1 -9.32 -0.36 11.46
C PHE A 1 -9.64 -1.84 11.30
N GLY A 2 -10.78 -2.31 11.79
CA GLY A 2 -11.21 -3.72 11.61
C GLY A 2 -12.09 -3.85 10.36
N PRO A 3 -12.41 -5.09 9.93
CA PRO A 3 -13.41 -5.31 8.89
C PRO A 3 -14.74 -4.68 9.31
N VAL A 4 -15.38 -3.93 8.42
CA VAL A 4 -16.70 -3.31 8.68
C VAL A 4 -17.75 -4.09 7.92
N LEU A 5 -18.69 -4.67 8.65
CA LEU A 5 -19.89 -5.31 8.11
C LEU A 5 -21.11 -4.50 8.54
N SER A 6 -21.91 -4.07 7.55
CA SER A 6 -23.17 -3.37 7.76
C SER A 6 -24.32 -4.30 7.46
N TYR A 7 -25.22 -4.48 8.41
CA TYR A 7 -26.45 -5.25 8.26
C TYR A 7 -27.61 -4.30 8.01
N ILE A 8 -28.29 -4.46 6.88
CA ILE A 8 -29.41 -3.61 6.47
C ILE A 8 -30.60 -4.52 6.20
N ARG A 9 -31.74 -4.22 6.81
CA ARG A 9 -33.03 -4.84 6.50
C ARG A 9 -33.96 -3.78 5.96
N ILE A 10 -34.65 -4.11 4.88
CA ILE A 10 -35.65 -3.27 4.24
C ILE A 10 -36.94 -4.08 4.20
N ALA A 11 -38.04 -3.47 4.60
CA ALA A 11 -39.35 -4.08 4.62
C ALA A 11 -40.40 -3.03 4.29
N ASP A 12 -41.53 -3.46 3.73
CA ASP A 12 -42.64 -2.57 3.36
C ASP A 12 -43.31 -1.96 4.59
N THR A 13 -43.24 -2.66 5.73
CA THR A 13 -43.86 -2.23 6.99
C THR A 13 -42.88 -2.38 8.18
N PRO A 14 -42.87 -1.42 9.12
CA PRO A 14 -41.98 -1.49 10.29
C PRO A 14 -42.15 -2.76 11.14
N GLN A 15 -43.35 -3.34 11.18
CA GLN A 15 -43.69 -4.53 11.99
C GLN A 15 -42.94 -5.79 11.54
N GLN A 16 -42.41 -5.82 10.32
CA GLN A 16 -41.60 -6.93 9.81
C GLN A 16 -40.14 -6.85 10.29
N LEU A 17 -39.70 -5.71 10.83
CA LEU A 17 -38.32 -5.47 11.26
C LEU A 17 -38.15 -5.80 12.75
N ASN A 18 -38.03 -7.10 13.06
CA ASN A 18 -37.96 -7.59 14.44
C ASN A 18 -36.53 -7.80 14.98
N GLN A 19 -35.52 -7.73 14.11
CA GLN A 19 -34.13 -8.03 14.46
C GLN A 19 -33.16 -7.09 13.74
N VAL A 20 -32.04 -6.75 14.39
CA VAL A 20 -31.03 -5.82 13.85
C VAL A 20 -29.91 -6.55 13.08
N ARG A 21 -29.60 -7.81 13.44
CA ARG A 21 -28.54 -8.61 12.79
C ARG A 21 -29.11 -9.60 11.78
N ILE A 22 -28.42 -9.81 10.67
CA ILE A 22 -28.73 -10.91 9.74
C ILE A 22 -28.22 -12.21 10.35
N ASP A 23 -29.12 -13.18 10.52
CA ASP A 23 -28.80 -14.49 11.07
C ASP A 23 -28.06 -15.37 10.06
N ALA A 24 -27.57 -16.51 10.53
CA ALA A 24 -26.86 -17.45 9.67
C ALA A 24 -27.73 -17.90 8.50
N GLN A 25 -27.19 -17.83 7.28
CA GLN A 25 -27.90 -18.18 6.03
C GLN A 25 -29.21 -17.40 5.78
N HIS A 26 -29.30 -16.16 6.23
CA HIS A 26 -30.49 -15.30 6.03
C HIS A 26 -30.20 -14.06 5.17
N ALA A 27 -29.03 -13.94 4.54
CA ALA A 27 -28.76 -12.83 3.63
C ALA A 27 -29.42 -13.05 2.26
N ASP A 28 -30.20 -12.08 1.80
CA ASP A 28 -30.73 -12.07 0.42
C ASP A 28 -29.71 -11.52 -0.59
N ALA A 29 -28.90 -10.55 -0.14
CA ALA A 29 -27.93 -9.85 -0.99
C ALA A 29 -26.67 -9.45 -0.21
N LEU A 30 -25.54 -9.39 -0.93
CA LEU A 30 -24.29 -8.80 -0.46
C LEU A 30 -23.76 -7.78 -1.48
N ILE A 31 -23.46 -6.58 -1.01
CA ILE A 31 -22.62 -5.60 -1.73
C ILE A 31 -21.22 -5.65 -1.11
N GLY A 32 -20.35 -6.47 -1.69
CA GLY A 32 -19.00 -6.75 -1.19
C GLY A 32 -17.99 -5.75 -1.72
N CYS A 33 -17.88 -4.57 -1.10
CA CYS A 33 -16.91 -3.55 -1.52
C CYS A 33 -15.43 -3.91 -1.23
N ASP A 34 -15.20 -4.92 -0.38
CA ASP A 34 -13.88 -5.41 0.01
C ASP A 34 -13.87 -6.95 0.02
N LEU A 35 -12.92 -7.55 -0.70
CA LEU A 35 -12.81 -8.99 -0.87
C LEU A 35 -12.47 -9.73 0.43
N VAL A 36 -11.60 -9.16 1.27
CA VAL A 36 -11.16 -9.78 2.53
C VAL A 36 -12.31 -9.79 3.53
N VAL A 37 -13.04 -8.68 3.63
CA VAL A 37 -14.21 -8.57 4.51
C VAL A 37 -15.32 -9.50 4.05
N SER A 38 -15.59 -9.55 2.74
CA SER A 38 -16.63 -10.42 2.16
C SER A 38 -16.31 -11.91 2.32
N SER A 39 -15.03 -12.30 2.20
CA SER A 39 -14.61 -13.69 2.44
C SER A 39 -14.39 -14.04 3.92
N SER A 40 -14.67 -13.12 4.85
CA SER A 40 -14.46 -13.38 6.27
C SER A 40 -15.44 -14.43 6.81
N PRO A 41 -15.07 -15.19 7.86
CA PRO A 41 -15.98 -16.14 8.49
C PRO A 41 -17.26 -15.51 9.03
N GLN A 42 -17.21 -14.22 9.41
CA GLN A 42 -18.37 -13.51 9.93
C GLN A 42 -19.38 -13.19 8.82
N ALA A 43 -18.89 -12.74 7.65
CA ALA A 43 -19.74 -12.49 6.50
C ALA A 43 -20.29 -13.80 5.93
N SER A 44 -19.40 -14.79 5.74
CA SER A 44 -19.72 -16.09 5.12
C SER A 44 -20.82 -16.86 5.85
N LYS A 45 -20.92 -16.73 7.18
CA LYS A 45 -21.99 -17.35 7.97
C LYS A 45 -23.39 -16.89 7.56
N THR A 46 -23.54 -15.69 7.01
CA THR A 46 -24.84 -15.13 6.62
C THR A 46 -25.30 -15.58 5.24
N TYR A 47 -24.39 -16.16 4.44
CA TYR A 47 -24.67 -16.57 3.08
C TYR A 47 -25.52 -17.84 3.05
N ARG A 48 -26.56 -17.80 2.23
CA ARG A 48 -27.43 -18.92 1.92
C ARG A 48 -27.05 -19.46 0.54
N PRO A 49 -26.63 -20.74 0.44
CA PRO A 49 -26.34 -21.38 -0.84
C PRO A 49 -27.52 -21.24 -1.82
N ASP A 50 -27.19 -20.99 -3.09
CA ASP A 50 -28.13 -20.82 -4.19
C ASP A 50 -29.20 -19.75 -4.01
N HIS A 51 -29.01 -18.84 -3.06
CA HIS A 51 -29.96 -17.77 -2.78
C HIS A 51 -29.32 -16.39 -2.60
N THR A 52 -28.27 -16.27 -1.78
CA THR A 52 -27.64 -14.98 -1.54
C THR A 52 -27.00 -14.47 -2.83
N ARG A 53 -27.49 -13.38 -3.39
CA ARG A 53 -26.88 -12.75 -4.57
C ARG A 53 -25.77 -11.79 -4.15
N VAL A 54 -24.63 -11.89 -4.79
CA VAL A 54 -23.41 -11.15 -4.41
C VAL A 54 -22.93 -10.32 -5.58
N VAL A 55 -22.67 -9.04 -5.30
CA VAL A 55 -21.82 -8.19 -6.15
C VAL A 55 -20.53 -7.94 -5.39
N LEU A 56 -19.41 -8.37 -5.95
CA LEU A 56 -18.11 -8.40 -5.28
C LEU A 56 -17.09 -7.54 -6.02
N ASN A 57 -16.44 -6.65 -5.27
CA ASN A 57 -15.30 -5.90 -5.77
C ASN A 57 -14.05 -6.79 -5.73
N SER A 58 -13.44 -7.00 -6.89
CA SER A 58 -12.25 -7.83 -7.05
C SER A 58 -10.93 -7.07 -6.96
N THR A 59 -10.99 -5.75 -6.75
CA THR A 59 -9.76 -4.94 -6.73
C THR A 59 -8.97 -5.22 -5.45
N GLU A 60 -7.69 -5.48 -5.60
CA GLU A 60 -6.78 -5.68 -4.47
C GLU A 60 -6.53 -4.35 -3.76
N MET A 61 -7.19 -4.15 -2.62
CA MET A 61 -6.89 -3.03 -1.73
C MET A 61 -5.97 -3.50 -0.60
N SER A 62 -4.98 -2.67 -0.27
CA SER A 62 -4.20 -2.82 0.96
C SER A 62 -5.09 -2.55 2.17
N THR A 63 -5.81 -3.57 2.64
CA THR A 63 -6.71 -3.48 3.81
C THR A 63 -5.92 -3.26 5.11
N ALA A 64 -6.62 -2.95 6.20
CA ALA A 64 -5.99 -2.78 7.52
C ALA A 64 -5.28 -4.05 8.05
N ASP A 65 -5.53 -5.22 7.46
CA ASP A 65 -4.81 -6.46 7.80
C ASP A 65 -3.41 -6.52 7.20
N PHE A 66 -3.11 -5.79 6.11
CA PHE A 66 -1.73 -5.56 5.65
C PHE A 66 -0.87 -4.82 6.68
N VAL A 67 -1.50 -3.99 7.52
CA VAL A 67 -0.80 -3.29 8.62
C VAL A 67 -0.45 -4.28 9.75
N ARG A 68 -1.11 -5.44 9.82
CA ARG A 68 -0.94 -6.44 10.89
C ARG A 68 -0.11 -7.65 10.46
N HIS A 69 -0.19 -8.07 9.20
CA HIS A 69 0.48 -9.26 8.68
C HIS A 69 1.39 -8.91 7.49
N ARG A 70 2.71 -8.98 7.74
CA ARG A 70 3.81 -8.51 6.89
C ARG A 70 3.86 -9.15 5.49
N ASP A 71 3.39 -10.39 5.37
CA ASP A 71 3.54 -11.25 4.19
C ASP A 71 2.17 -11.70 3.62
N ALA A 72 1.08 -10.96 3.92
CA ALA A 72 -0.27 -11.34 3.52
C ALA A 72 -0.49 -11.16 2.00
N SER A 73 -0.45 -12.25 1.24
CA SER A 73 -1.08 -12.32 -0.08
C SER A 73 -2.59 -12.26 0.07
N LEU A 74 -3.28 -11.51 -0.79
CA LEU A 74 -4.74 -11.43 -0.77
C LEU A 74 -5.39 -12.74 -1.26
N ASN A 75 -4.63 -13.62 -1.92
CA ASN A 75 -5.12 -14.87 -2.52
C ASN A 75 -6.47 -14.64 -3.22
N LYS A 76 -6.50 -13.63 -4.09
CA LYS A 76 -7.72 -13.08 -4.69
C LYS A 76 -8.62 -14.17 -5.25
N ASP A 77 -8.07 -15.02 -6.11
CA ASP A 77 -8.84 -16.08 -6.78
C ASP A 77 -9.40 -17.07 -5.76
N GLN A 78 -8.60 -17.51 -4.79
CA GLN A 78 -9.03 -18.41 -3.71
C GLN A 78 -10.21 -17.83 -2.90
N ARG A 79 -10.22 -16.52 -2.63
CA ARG A 79 -11.31 -15.86 -1.88
C ARG A 79 -12.57 -15.72 -2.72
N ILE A 80 -12.42 -15.40 -4.01
CA ILE A 80 -13.54 -15.35 -4.95
C ILE A 80 -14.15 -16.75 -5.06
N ASP A 81 -13.33 -17.79 -5.19
CA ASP A 81 -13.76 -19.19 -5.26
C ASP A 81 -14.47 -19.62 -3.98
N ALA A 82 -13.97 -19.23 -2.81
CA ALA A 82 -14.62 -19.51 -1.53
C ALA A 82 -16.00 -18.86 -1.42
N ILE A 83 -16.15 -17.61 -1.87
CA ILE A 83 -17.46 -16.94 -1.91
C ILE A 83 -18.37 -17.65 -2.92
N ARG A 84 -17.87 -17.96 -4.11
CA ARG A 84 -18.61 -18.66 -5.16
C ARG A 84 -19.16 -20.00 -4.65
N ALA A 85 -18.33 -20.78 -3.97
CA ALA A 85 -18.74 -22.04 -3.36
C ALA A 85 -19.82 -21.87 -2.27
N ALA A 86 -19.83 -20.74 -1.57
CA ALA A 86 -20.81 -20.47 -0.51
C ALA A 86 -22.17 -19.98 -1.03
N VAL A 87 -22.22 -19.32 -2.19
CA VAL A 87 -23.46 -18.71 -2.73
C VAL A 87 -24.00 -19.36 -4.00
N GLY A 88 -23.18 -20.15 -4.70
CA GLY A 88 -23.49 -20.77 -5.99
C GLY A 88 -23.00 -19.94 -7.18
N ASP A 89 -22.64 -20.62 -8.27
CA ASP A 89 -21.98 -20.02 -9.45
C ASP A 89 -22.80 -18.90 -10.09
N ASN A 90 -24.13 -19.05 -10.13
CA ASN A 90 -25.03 -18.10 -10.77
C ASN A 90 -25.34 -16.87 -9.91
N ASN A 91 -24.90 -16.86 -8.64
CA ASN A 91 -25.23 -15.81 -7.68
C ASN A 91 -24.07 -14.85 -7.39
N LEU A 92 -22.92 -15.01 -8.06
CA LEU A 92 -21.75 -14.16 -7.86
C LEU A 92 -21.46 -13.32 -9.11
N SER A 93 -21.61 -12.00 -8.99
CA SER A 93 -21.09 -11.03 -9.96
C SER A 93 -19.82 -10.38 -9.43
N VAL A 94 -18.76 -10.34 -10.23
CA VAL A 94 -17.46 -9.80 -9.85
C VAL A 94 -17.12 -8.59 -10.72
N VAL A 95 -16.61 -7.51 -10.11
CA VAL A 95 -16.27 -6.27 -10.82
C VAL A 95 -15.04 -5.59 -10.21
N GLY A 96 -14.16 -5.05 -11.05
CA GLY A 96 -13.03 -4.20 -10.64
C GLY A 96 -13.48 -2.76 -10.33
N ALA A 97 -14.28 -2.57 -9.28
CA ALA A 97 -14.95 -1.30 -9.04
C ALA A 97 -13.98 -0.13 -8.79
N ASN A 98 -12.82 -0.37 -8.18
CA ASN A 98 -11.82 0.68 -7.95
C ASN A 98 -11.05 1.03 -9.23
N GLU A 99 -10.71 0.04 -10.05
CA GLU A 99 -10.08 0.26 -11.35
C GLU A 99 -11.00 1.09 -12.24
N LEU A 100 -12.29 0.76 -12.26
CA LEU A 100 -13.32 1.54 -12.95
C LEU A 100 -13.47 2.95 -12.42
N ALA A 101 -13.55 3.13 -11.10
CA ALA A 101 -13.66 4.46 -10.50
C ALA A 101 -12.40 5.31 -10.77
N ALA A 102 -11.21 4.69 -10.74
CA ALA A 102 -9.97 5.36 -11.10
C ALA A 102 -9.94 5.76 -12.58
N SER A 103 -10.36 4.88 -13.49
CA SER A 103 -10.42 5.16 -14.92
C SER A 103 -11.43 6.26 -15.26
N LEU A 104 -12.68 6.08 -14.85
CA LEU A 104 -13.81 6.90 -15.30
C LEU A 104 -13.99 8.20 -14.50
N LEU A 105 -13.51 8.23 -13.25
CA LEU A 105 -13.73 9.34 -12.32
C LEU A 105 -12.42 9.87 -11.71
N SER A 106 -11.26 9.34 -12.14
CA SER A 106 -9.93 9.74 -11.64
C SER A 106 -9.75 9.60 -10.11
N ASN A 107 -10.61 8.82 -9.43
CA ASN A 107 -10.54 8.64 -7.99
C ASN A 107 -11.25 7.35 -7.54
N THR A 108 -10.56 6.54 -6.75
CA THR A 108 -11.08 5.27 -6.23
C THR A 108 -12.13 5.44 -5.14
N ILE A 109 -12.28 6.63 -4.53
CA ILE A 109 -13.23 6.86 -3.43
C ILE A 109 -14.69 6.59 -3.84
N TYR A 110 -15.01 6.76 -5.13
CA TYR A 110 -16.34 6.54 -5.68
C TYR A 110 -16.68 5.07 -5.93
N ALA A 111 -15.75 4.14 -5.71
CA ALA A 111 -15.96 2.71 -5.95
C ALA A 111 -17.15 2.14 -5.18
N ASN A 112 -17.40 2.60 -3.95
CA ASN A 112 -18.56 2.15 -3.16
C ASN A 112 -19.90 2.57 -3.78
N VAL A 113 -19.97 3.78 -4.35
CA VAL A 113 -21.18 4.29 -5.00
C VAL A 113 -21.38 3.61 -6.36
N LEU A 114 -20.29 3.33 -7.07
CA LEU A 114 -20.30 2.50 -8.26
C LEU A 114 -20.82 1.09 -7.96
N MET A 115 -20.33 0.45 -6.90
CA MET A 115 -20.82 -0.85 -6.42
C MET A 115 -22.32 -0.81 -6.08
N LEU A 116 -22.80 0.27 -5.47
CA LEU A 116 -24.24 0.46 -5.20
C LEU A 116 -25.06 0.53 -6.50
N GLY A 117 -24.57 1.26 -7.51
CA GLY A 117 -25.19 1.32 -8.83
C GLY A 117 -25.24 -0.04 -9.52
N TYR A 118 -24.15 -0.79 -9.47
CA TYR A 118 -24.06 -2.15 -10.00
C TYR A 118 -25.07 -3.08 -9.30
N ALA A 119 -25.09 -3.07 -7.97
CA ALA A 119 -26.01 -3.89 -7.17
C ALA A 119 -27.47 -3.54 -7.42
N TRP A 120 -27.81 -2.25 -7.54
CA TRP A 120 -29.16 -1.82 -7.89
C TRP A 120 -29.57 -2.33 -9.27
N GLN A 121 -28.69 -2.21 -10.27
CA GLN A 121 -28.99 -2.67 -11.63
C GLN A 121 -29.17 -4.19 -11.72
N LYS A 122 -28.50 -4.97 -10.85
CA LYS A 122 -28.69 -6.43 -10.69
C LYS A 122 -29.90 -6.78 -9.80
N GLY A 123 -30.64 -5.79 -9.29
CA GLY A 123 -31.85 -5.97 -8.50
C GLY A 123 -31.61 -6.41 -7.05
N LEU A 124 -30.43 -6.14 -6.48
CA LEU A 124 -30.12 -6.45 -5.07
C LEU A 124 -30.66 -5.40 -4.09
N VAL A 125 -30.98 -4.20 -4.58
CA VAL A 125 -31.36 -3.05 -3.76
C VAL A 125 -32.84 -2.72 -4.00
N PRO A 126 -33.75 -3.02 -3.06
CA PRO A 126 -35.20 -2.93 -3.26
C PRO A 126 -35.73 -1.50 -3.00
N VAL A 127 -35.13 -0.50 -3.63
CA VAL A 127 -35.63 0.89 -3.62
C VAL A 127 -35.63 1.49 -5.02
N SER A 128 -36.45 2.50 -5.26
CA SER A 128 -36.55 3.12 -6.58
C SER A 128 -35.28 3.89 -6.96
N LEU A 129 -35.07 4.04 -8.27
CA LEU A 129 -33.97 4.85 -8.81
C LEU A 129 -34.02 6.29 -8.30
N ASP A 130 -35.22 6.88 -8.29
CA ASP A 130 -35.44 8.25 -7.83
C ASP A 130 -35.10 8.41 -6.35
N ALA A 131 -35.42 7.41 -5.51
CA ALA A 131 -35.07 7.43 -4.10
C ALA A 131 -33.55 7.40 -3.89
N LEU A 132 -32.82 6.58 -4.66
CA LEU A 132 -31.35 6.55 -4.59
C LEU A 132 -30.71 7.84 -5.10
N ARG A 133 -31.20 8.39 -6.22
CA ARG A 133 -30.73 9.70 -6.73
C ARG A 133 -30.95 10.80 -5.71
N ARG A 134 -32.13 10.82 -5.09
CA ARG A 134 -32.45 11.77 -4.03
C ARG A 134 -31.58 11.57 -2.78
N ALA A 135 -31.28 10.33 -2.40
CA ALA A 135 -30.39 10.04 -1.28
C ALA A 135 -28.96 10.57 -1.52
N ILE A 136 -28.45 10.46 -2.76
CA ILE A 136 -27.15 11.02 -3.14
C ILE A 136 -27.18 12.56 -3.03
N GLU A 137 -28.24 13.22 -3.49
CA GLU A 137 -28.40 14.67 -3.34
C GLU A 137 -28.45 15.11 -1.87
N LEU A 138 -29.21 14.39 -1.04
CA LEU A 138 -29.35 14.69 0.39
C LEU A 138 -28.03 14.49 1.16
N ASN A 139 -27.15 13.61 0.69
CA ASN A 139 -25.82 13.46 1.28
C ASN A 139 -24.98 14.75 1.12
N GLY A 140 -25.18 15.50 0.03
CA GLY A 140 -24.63 16.83 -0.18
C GLY A 140 -23.13 16.90 -0.49
N VAL A 141 -22.45 15.76 -0.55
CA VAL A 141 -21.01 15.68 -0.87
C VAL A 141 -20.84 15.28 -2.32
N ASP A 142 -20.22 16.15 -3.11
CA ASP A 142 -19.84 15.90 -4.52
C ASP A 142 -20.93 15.17 -5.32
N VAL A 143 -22.14 15.75 -5.29
CA VAL A 143 -23.39 15.11 -5.74
C VAL A 143 -23.29 14.64 -7.19
N ALA A 144 -22.79 15.50 -8.08
CA ALA A 144 -22.70 15.19 -9.51
C ALA A 144 -21.78 13.99 -9.78
N THR A 145 -20.59 13.95 -9.15
CA THR A 145 -19.64 12.84 -9.35
C THR A 145 -20.17 11.54 -8.75
N ASN A 146 -20.85 11.58 -7.61
CA ASN A 146 -21.50 10.41 -7.02
C ASN A 146 -22.67 9.90 -7.87
N GLN A 147 -23.47 10.78 -8.48
CA GLN A 147 -24.50 10.39 -9.44
C GLN A 147 -23.90 9.72 -10.68
N ASN A 148 -22.80 10.28 -11.22
CA ASN A 148 -22.07 9.66 -12.33
C ASN A 148 -21.48 8.31 -11.94
N ALA A 149 -20.90 8.17 -10.74
CA ALA A 149 -20.39 6.91 -10.23
C ALA A 149 -21.48 5.84 -10.14
N PHE A 150 -22.65 6.21 -9.63
CA PHE A 150 -23.81 5.34 -9.57
C PHE A 150 -24.27 4.91 -10.98
N ASP A 151 -24.34 5.84 -11.92
CA ASP A 151 -24.71 5.54 -13.31
C ASP A 151 -23.68 4.65 -14.02
N TYR A 152 -22.37 4.86 -13.82
CA TYR A 152 -21.33 3.97 -14.32
C TYR A 152 -21.43 2.56 -13.73
N GLY A 153 -21.78 2.44 -12.46
CA GLY A 153 -22.05 1.15 -11.82
C GLY A 153 -23.20 0.40 -12.51
N ARG A 154 -24.26 1.12 -12.87
CA ARG A 154 -25.39 0.57 -13.61
C ARG A 154 -25.00 0.13 -15.02
N ILE A 155 -24.24 0.97 -15.74
CA ILE A 155 -23.72 0.63 -17.07
C ILE A 155 -22.86 -0.63 -16.98
N ALA A 156 -21.95 -0.71 -16.00
CA ALA A 156 -21.09 -1.87 -15.79
C ALA A 156 -21.86 -3.19 -15.55
N ALA A 157 -23.02 -3.11 -14.91
CA ALA A 157 -23.88 -4.27 -14.69
C ALA A 157 -24.72 -4.67 -15.91
N ALA A 158 -25.07 -3.70 -16.77
CA ALA A 158 -25.91 -3.89 -17.95
C ALA A 158 -25.12 -4.24 -19.21
N ASP A 159 -23.93 -3.65 -19.38
CA ASP A 159 -23.01 -3.86 -20.51
C ASP A 159 -21.58 -4.12 -20.00
N PRO A 160 -21.26 -5.39 -19.66
CA PRO A 160 -19.89 -5.77 -19.28
C PRO A 160 -18.86 -5.54 -20.40
N ALA A 161 -19.26 -5.58 -21.67
CA ALA A 161 -18.36 -5.36 -22.80
C ALA A 161 -17.95 -3.88 -22.95
N TYR A 162 -18.78 -2.95 -22.49
CA TYR A 162 -18.38 -1.54 -22.33
C TYR A 162 -17.21 -1.42 -21.36
N ILE A 163 -17.27 -2.11 -20.23
CA ILE A 163 -16.20 -2.11 -19.22
C ILE A 163 -14.91 -2.70 -19.77
N GLU A 164 -14.99 -3.83 -20.46
CA GLU A 164 -13.82 -4.43 -21.11
C GLU A 164 -13.17 -3.47 -22.09
N ARG A 165 -13.95 -2.70 -22.87
CA ARG A 165 -13.42 -1.69 -23.80
C ARG A 165 -12.81 -0.47 -23.10
N GLU A 166 -13.45 0.04 -22.06
CA GLU A 166 -12.95 1.19 -21.29
C GLU A 166 -11.69 0.83 -20.49
N LEU A 167 -11.58 -0.42 -20.02
CA LEU A 167 -10.37 -0.93 -19.35
C LEU A 167 -9.29 -1.39 -20.34
N ALA A 168 -9.67 -1.81 -21.55
CA ALA A 168 -8.73 -2.13 -22.65
C ALA A 168 -8.16 -0.88 -23.31
N THR A 169 -8.83 0.27 -23.17
CA THR A 169 -8.20 1.56 -23.44
C THR A 169 -7.15 1.75 -22.36
N PRO A 170 -5.84 1.83 -22.69
CA PRO A 170 -4.82 1.95 -21.68
C PRO A 170 -4.99 3.33 -21.03
N VAL A 171 -5.74 3.39 -19.93
CA VAL A 171 -5.36 4.28 -18.86
C VAL A 171 -3.92 3.92 -18.59
N VAL A 172 -3.04 4.89 -18.71
CA VAL A 172 -1.63 4.79 -18.33
C VAL A 172 -1.57 4.55 -16.82
N GLN A 173 -2.00 3.38 -16.37
CA GLN A 173 -1.44 2.73 -15.21
C GLN A 173 -0.08 2.28 -15.70
N SER A 174 0.95 2.97 -15.24
CA SER A 174 2.35 2.63 -15.46
C SER A 174 2.65 1.24 -14.88
N SER A 175 2.25 0.20 -15.61
CA SER A 175 2.70 -1.18 -15.47
C SER A 175 3.49 -1.61 -16.72
N ASN A 176 4.09 -0.65 -17.43
CA ASN A 176 5.35 -0.96 -18.10
C ASN A 176 6.26 -1.51 -16.99
N SER A 177 6.81 -2.70 -17.19
CA SER A 177 7.99 -3.13 -16.46
C SER A 177 9.02 -2.03 -16.64
N GLU A 178 9.08 -1.11 -15.68
CA GLU A 178 10.00 0.01 -15.69
C GLU A 178 11.38 -0.56 -15.98
N SER A 179 11.98 -0.12 -17.09
CA SER A 179 13.32 -0.58 -17.44
C SER A 179 14.28 -0.24 -16.31
N LEU A 180 15.37 -0.99 -16.18
CA LEU A 180 16.36 -0.73 -15.14
C LEU A 180 16.85 0.73 -15.19
N ASP A 181 17.04 1.27 -16.40
CA ASP A 181 17.48 2.65 -16.62
C ASP A 181 16.45 3.68 -16.16
N GLU A 182 15.16 3.48 -16.48
CA GLU A 182 14.07 4.35 -16.01
C GLU A 182 13.97 4.32 -14.48
N LEU A 183 14.09 3.14 -13.89
CA LEU A 183 14.04 2.92 -12.45
C LEU A 183 15.21 3.62 -11.74
N VAL A 184 16.42 3.55 -12.30
CA VAL A 184 17.61 4.22 -11.78
C VAL A 184 17.47 5.74 -11.92
N ALA A 185 17.04 6.23 -13.08
CA ALA A 185 16.83 7.65 -13.34
C ALA A 185 15.80 8.27 -12.37
N ARG A 186 14.63 7.63 -12.21
CA ARG A 186 13.58 8.08 -11.28
C ARG A 186 14.07 8.11 -9.84
N ARG A 187 14.88 7.12 -9.43
CA ARG A 187 15.46 7.07 -8.08
C ARG A 187 16.51 8.14 -7.86
N ARG A 188 17.34 8.43 -8.87
CA ARG A 188 18.29 9.53 -8.84
C ARG A 188 17.58 10.85 -8.59
N GLU A 189 16.55 11.17 -9.39
CA GLU A 189 15.73 12.38 -9.22
C GLU A 189 15.10 12.46 -7.83
N PHE A 190 14.55 11.34 -7.34
CA PHE A 190 13.98 11.29 -6.00
C PHE A 190 15.04 11.58 -4.93
N LEU A 191 16.25 11.05 -5.04
CA LEU A 191 17.31 11.26 -4.04
C LEU A 191 17.80 12.70 -4.00
N ILE A 192 17.84 13.39 -5.15
CA ILE A 192 18.13 14.83 -5.22
C ILE A 192 17.08 15.63 -4.45
N ASP A 193 15.80 15.35 -4.71
CA ASP A 193 14.69 16.02 -4.01
C ASP A 193 14.64 15.65 -2.52
N TYR A 194 14.92 14.39 -2.17
CA TYR A 194 14.98 13.88 -0.81
C TYR A 194 16.09 14.53 0.02
N GLN A 195 17.28 14.72 -0.55
CA GLN A 195 18.46 15.23 0.15
C GLN A 195 19.22 16.23 -0.73
N ASP A 196 20.06 15.76 -1.64
CA ASP A 196 20.94 16.55 -2.51
C ASP A 196 21.55 15.68 -3.64
N GLU A 197 22.30 16.32 -4.55
CA GLU A 197 23.03 15.65 -5.64
C GLU A 197 24.07 14.65 -5.13
N ALA A 198 24.76 14.96 -4.04
CA ALA A 198 25.80 14.07 -3.49
C ALA A 198 25.23 12.70 -3.05
N LEU A 199 24.02 12.67 -2.49
CA LEU A 199 23.35 11.41 -2.17
C LEU A 199 22.94 10.63 -3.44
N ALA A 200 22.49 11.34 -4.47
CA ALA A 200 22.10 10.74 -5.74
C ALA A 200 23.33 10.16 -6.48
N ASP A 201 24.45 10.87 -6.48
CA ASP A 201 25.70 10.40 -7.07
C ASP A 201 26.25 9.18 -6.34
N ARG A 202 26.17 9.16 -5.00
CA ARG A 202 26.50 7.98 -4.18
C ARG A 202 25.67 6.75 -4.59
N PHE A 203 24.37 6.95 -4.84
CA PHE A 203 23.50 5.89 -5.35
C PHE A 203 23.94 5.40 -6.74
N MET A 204 24.15 6.32 -7.67
CA MET A 204 24.57 6.01 -9.04
C MET A 204 25.90 5.24 -9.05
N SER A 205 26.91 5.69 -8.31
CA SER A 205 28.24 5.06 -8.28
C SER A 205 28.19 3.60 -7.83
N LEU A 206 27.37 3.25 -6.83
CA LEU A 206 27.24 1.86 -6.39
C LEU A 206 26.52 1.01 -7.43
N VAL A 207 25.44 1.53 -8.04
CA VAL A 207 24.68 0.81 -9.08
C VAL A 207 25.55 0.54 -10.30
N GLU A 208 26.30 1.54 -10.79
CA GLU A 208 27.22 1.40 -11.92
C GLU A 208 28.34 0.39 -11.62
N THR A 209 28.89 0.41 -10.40
CA THR A 209 29.92 -0.55 -9.96
C THR A 209 29.39 -1.99 -9.99
N VAL A 210 28.17 -2.21 -9.49
CA VAL A 210 27.52 -3.53 -9.51
C VAL A 210 27.21 -3.98 -10.93
N GLN A 211 26.69 -3.08 -11.76
CA GLN A 211 26.38 -3.37 -13.17
C GLN A 211 27.62 -3.82 -13.94
N ALA A 212 28.74 -3.13 -13.77
CA ALA A 212 30.01 -3.50 -14.40
C ALA A 212 30.51 -4.86 -13.92
N ALA A 213 30.41 -5.14 -12.62
CA ALA A 213 30.84 -6.42 -12.04
C ALA A 213 29.95 -7.60 -12.48
N GLU A 214 28.63 -7.41 -12.50
CA GLU A 214 27.66 -8.42 -12.95
C GLU A 214 27.83 -8.74 -14.44
N THR A 215 28.02 -7.71 -15.26
CA THR A 215 28.30 -7.87 -16.70
C THR A 215 29.58 -8.66 -16.93
N LYS A 216 30.65 -8.36 -16.16
CA LYS A 216 31.92 -9.09 -16.22
C LYS A 216 31.80 -10.55 -15.77
N ALA A 217 30.91 -10.84 -14.83
CA ALA A 217 30.64 -12.19 -14.34
C ALA A 217 29.82 -13.05 -15.31
N GLY A 218 29.28 -12.46 -16.40
CA GLY A 218 28.49 -13.16 -17.42
C GLY A 218 26.98 -13.16 -17.16
N GLY A 219 26.47 -12.25 -16.31
CA GLY A 219 25.04 -12.09 -16.08
C GLY A 219 24.36 -11.37 -17.24
N ASN A 220 23.34 -11.99 -17.86
CA ASN A 220 22.63 -11.42 -19.00
C ASN A 220 21.40 -10.57 -18.63
N ALA A 221 20.89 -10.67 -17.39
CA ALA A 221 19.61 -10.07 -16.99
C ALA A 221 19.73 -8.90 -16.00
N LEU A 222 20.94 -8.54 -15.55
CA LEU A 222 21.19 -7.48 -14.56
C LEU A 222 20.33 -7.61 -13.29
N ALA A 223 20.07 -8.85 -12.85
CA ALA A 223 19.19 -9.15 -11.74
C ALA A 223 19.77 -8.66 -10.40
N LEU A 224 21.09 -8.78 -10.21
CA LEU A 224 21.76 -8.26 -9.04
C LEU A 224 21.73 -6.72 -9.03
N THR A 225 21.94 -6.10 -10.19
CA THR A 225 21.88 -4.64 -10.35
C THR A 225 20.49 -4.09 -10.04
N ASP A 226 19.41 -4.70 -10.54
CA ASP A 226 18.03 -4.31 -10.20
C ASP A 226 17.75 -4.46 -8.70
N ALA A 227 18.17 -5.58 -8.10
CA ALA A 227 18.01 -5.82 -6.67
C ALA A 227 18.76 -4.78 -5.82
N VAL A 228 20.01 -4.46 -6.19
CA VAL A 228 20.81 -3.42 -5.51
C VAL A 228 20.15 -2.06 -5.68
N ALA A 229 19.74 -1.69 -6.88
CA ALA A 229 19.06 -0.42 -7.11
C ALA A 229 17.83 -0.28 -6.22
N ARG A 230 17.05 -1.36 -6.02
CA ARG A 230 15.82 -1.38 -5.18
C ARG A 230 16.15 -1.27 -3.71
N ALA A 231 17.03 -2.14 -3.24
CA ALA A 231 17.37 -2.26 -1.83
C ALA A 231 18.18 -1.06 -1.32
N TYR A 232 19.12 -0.58 -2.12
CA TYR A 232 19.97 0.54 -1.73
C TYR A 232 19.20 1.85 -1.68
N PHE A 233 18.37 2.13 -2.69
CA PHE A 233 17.49 3.31 -2.68
C PHE A 233 16.62 3.36 -1.43
N LYS A 234 16.00 2.23 -1.06
CA LYS A 234 15.18 2.13 0.15
C LYS A 234 15.99 2.37 1.43
N THR A 235 17.24 1.91 1.46
CA THR A 235 18.15 2.08 2.59
C THR A 235 18.63 3.53 2.73
N LEU A 236 18.86 4.22 1.60
CA LEU A 236 19.24 5.63 1.57
C LEU A 236 18.06 6.56 1.91
N ALA A 237 16.89 6.30 1.33
CA ALA A 237 15.69 7.14 1.45
C ALA A 237 14.81 6.72 2.64
N TYR A 238 15.40 6.57 3.83
CA TYR A 238 14.61 6.25 5.02
C TYR A 238 13.72 7.43 5.43
N LYS A 239 12.50 7.12 5.89
CA LYS A 239 11.53 8.13 6.33
C LYS A 239 11.92 8.68 7.70
N ASP A 240 12.57 9.82 7.70
CA ASP A 240 12.88 10.57 8.91
C ASP A 240 11.93 11.75 9.10
N GLU A 241 12.16 12.50 10.17
CA GLU A 241 11.30 13.60 10.59
C GLU A 241 11.25 14.70 9.52
N TYR A 242 12.36 14.94 8.82
CA TYR A 242 12.45 15.88 7.70
C TYR A 242 11.61 15.42 6.51
N GLU A 243 11.75 14.14 6.12
CA GLU A 243 11.01 13.58 5.00
C GLU A 243 9.51 13.47 5.30
N VAL A 244 9.14 13.05 6.51
CA VAL A 244 7.73 13.03 6.93
C VAL A 244 7.14 14.43 6.85
N ALA A 245 7.86 15.46 7.27
CA ALA A 245 7.41 16.85 7.17
C ALA A 245 7.24 17.30 5.71
N ARG A 246 8.18 16.94 4.83
CA ARG A 246 8.11 17.21 3.38
C ARG A 246 6.91 16.52 2.74
N LEU A 247 6.71 15.22 3.02
CA LEU A 247 5.60 14.42 2.51
C LEU A 247 4.22 14.96 2.92
N HIS A 248 4.11 15.65 4.06
CA HIS A 248 2.86 16.30 4.44
C HIS A 248 2.67 17.67 3.81
N THR A 249 3.74 18.39 3.47
CA THR A 249 3.64 19.82 3.16
C THR A 249 3.98 20.21 1.73
N SER A 250 4.76 19.40 1.03
CA SER A 250 5.39 19.76 -0.26
C SER A 250 4.97 18.86 -1.43
N THR A 251 4.20 17.80 -1.17
CA THR A 251 3.77 16.80 -2.18
C THR A 251 2.35 17.03 -2.71
N GLY A 252 1.69 18.14 -2.33
CA GLY A 252 0.27 18.35 -2.60
C GLY A 252 -0.69 17.53 -1.73
N PHE A 253 -0.19 16.70 -0.81
CA PHE A 253 -1.02 15.85 0.05
C PHE A 253 -2.12 16.62 0.81
N LEU A 254 -1.78 17.74 1.44
CA LEU A 254 -2.75 18.57 2.15
C LEU A 254 -3.77 19.24 1.23
N GLU A 255 -3.41 19.50 -0.04
CA GLU A 255 -4.31 20.06 -1.03
C GLU A 255 -5.29 18.98 -1.51
N GLY A 256 -4.81 17.76 -1.75
CA GLY A 256 -5.65 16.60 -2.01
C GLY A 256 -6.66 16.36 -0.90
N LEU A 257 -6.23 16.37 0.36
CA LEU A 257 -7.15 16.24 1.49
C LEU A 257 -8.19 17.37 1.57
N ARG A 258 -7.83 18.61 1.22
CA ARG A 258 -8.79 19.72 1.18
C ARG A 258 -9.77 19.60 0.02
N ARG A 259 -9.33 19.07 -1.12
CA ARG A 259 -10.19 18.78 -2.26
C ARG A 259 -11.22 17.71 -1.89
N ASP A 260 -10.77 16.63 -1.26
CA ASP A 260 -11.60 15.46 -0.99
C ASP A 260 -12.56 15.68 0.20
N TYR A 261 -12.16 16.45 1.21
CA TYR A 261 -12.94 16.67 2.45
C TYR A 261 -13.43 18.11 2.64
N GLY A 262 -13.18 18.99 1.66
CA GLY A 262 -13.59 20.39 1.67
C GLY A 262 -12.68 21.32 2.51
N ASN A 263 -12.77 22.61 2.22
CA ASN A 263 -11.93 23.65 2.83
C ASN A 263 -12.11 23.83 4.34
N LYS A 264 -13.19 23.30 4.93
CA LYS A 264 -13.47 23.34 6.38
C LYS A 264 -12.90 22.14 7.15
N ALA A 265 -12.23 21.21 6.48
CA ALA A 265 -11.64 20.02 7.11
C ALA A 265 -10.62 20.41 8.19
N ARG A 266 -10.71 19.75 9.36
CA ARG A 266 -9.78 19.94 10.48
C ARG A 266 -8.76 18.81 10.53
N PHE A 267 -7.49 19.16 10.38
CA PHE A 267 -6.39 18.19 10.46
C PHE A 267 -5.94 17.96 11.91
N ARG A 268 -5.83 16.69 12.29
CA ARG A 268 -5.16 16.24 13.52
C ARG A 268 -4.07 15.24 13.17
N PHE A 269 -2.88 15.48 13.70
CA PHE A 269 -1.68 14.68 13.49
C PHE A 269 -1.33 13.96 14.80
N HIS A 270 -1.31 12.64 14.77
CA HIS A 270 -0.93 11.82 15.92
C HIS A 270 0.57 11.51 15.85
N LEU A 271 1.38 12.28 16.57
CA LEU A 271 2.83 12.20 16.51
C LEU A 271 3.39 11.67 17.83
N ALA A 272 4.58 11.08 17.77
CA ALA A 272 5.32 10.62 18.92
C ALA A 272 6.73 11.26 18.92
N PRO A 273 6.86 12.57 19.20
CA PRO A 273 8.12 13.28 19.01
C PRO A 273 9.19 12.74 19.97
N PRO A 274 10.37 12.31 19.49
CA PRO A 274 11.40 11.66 20.32
C PRO A 274 11.80 12.49 21.55
N ALA A 275 11.96 13.81 21.39
CA ALA A 275 12.34 14.72 22.48
C ALA A 275 11.25 14.96 23.54
N LEU A 276 9.98 14.71 23.21
CA LEU A 276 8.83 14.99 24.09
C LEU A 276 8.21 13.73 24.69
N ASN A 277 8.72 12.55 24.31
CA ASN A 277 8.17 11.26 24.68
C ASN A 277 9.03 10.56 25.74
N GLY A 278 8.86 10.99 26.99
CA GLY A 278 9.42 10.30 28.16
C GLY A 278 8.56 9.15 28.70
N LYS A 279 7.34 8.94 28.19
CA LYS A 279 6.39 7.92 28.67
C LYS A 279 6.16 6.85 27.60
N ARG A 280 6.17 5.58 28.02
CA ARG A 280 5.80 4.41 27.22
C ARG A 280 4.39 3.94 27.61
N ASP A 281 3.64 3.40 26.65
CA ASP A 281 2.34 2.78 26.90
C ASP A 281 2.50 1.40 27.57
N ALA A 282 1.39 0.75 27.91
CA ALA A 282 1.37 -0.58 28.54
C ALA A 282 2.05 -1.69 27.70
N ARG A 283 2.35 -1.42 26.42
CA ARG A 283 3.04 -2.32 25.49
C ARG A 283 4.48 -1.87 25.23
N GLY A 284 5.00 -0.92 26.00
CA GLY A 284 6.36 -0.40 25.90
C GLY A 284 6.58 0.59 24.76
N ARG A 285 5.53 1.09 24.10
CA ARG A 285 5.64 1.94 22.90
C ARG A 285 5.53 3.43 23.25
N PRO A 286 6.17 4.34 22.50
CA PRO A 286 6.04 5.78 22.74
C PRO A 286 4.57 6.24 22.65
N VAL A 287 4.11 7.00 23.65
CA VAL A 287 2.75 7.53 23.66
C VAL A 287 2.58 8.55 22.53
N LYS A 288 1.54 8.38 21.71
CA LYS A 288 1.17 9.34 20.67
C LYS A 288 0.44 10.53 21.30
N LYS A 289 0.76 11.73 20.81
CA LYS A 289 0.14 13.00 21.20
C LYS A 289 -0.53 13.62 19.98
N ASP A 290 -1.62 14.32 20.25
CA ASP A 290 -2.45 14.93 19.22
C ASP A 290 -2.00 16.36 18.96
N PHE A 291 -1.61 16.63 17.71
CA PHE A 291 -1.23 17.95 17.22
C PHE A 291 -2.26 18.43 16.22
N GLY A 292 -2.79 19.65 16.40
CA GLY A 292 -3.71 20.25 15.45
C GLY A 292 -3.01 20.77 14.19
N ALA A 293 -3.77 21.43 13.31
CA ALA A 293 -3.27 22.03 12.08
C ALA A 293 -2.14 23.07 12.28
N TRP A 294 -1.94 23.58 13.50
CA TRP A 294 -0.84 24.50 13.84
C TRP A 294 0.55 23.89 13.62
N ILE A 295 0.67 22.55 13.58
CA ILE A 295 1.95 21.87 13.30
C ILE A 295 2.36 21.98 11.83
N ILE A 296 1.44 22.30 10.91
CA ILE A 296 1.71 22.38 9.47
C ILE A 296 2.80 23.43 9.14
N PRO A 297 2.73 24.68 9.65
CA PRO A 297 3.84 25.62 9.56
C PRO A 297 5.18 25.06 10.07
N ALA A 298 5.17 24.32 11.19
CA ALA A 298 6.39 23.70 11.74
C ALA A 298 6.94 22.62 10.80
N PHE A 299 6.09 21.80 10.19
CA PHE A 299 6.50 20.84 9.17
C PHE A 299 7.08 21.53 7.92
N ARG A 300 6.52 22.65 7.47
CA ARG A 300 7.09 23.40 6.34
C ARG A 300 8.50 23.89 6.64
N LEU A 301 8.72 24.39 7.85
CA LEU A 301 10.06 24.79 8.29
C LEU A 301 10.98 23.58 8.37
N LEU A 302 10.53 22.50 9.01
CA LEU A 302 11.31 21.28 9.18
C LEU A 302 11.70 20.67 7.84
N ALA A 303 10.82 20.62 6.85
CA ALA A 303 11.11 20.13 5.51
C ALA A 303 12.28 20.89 4.85
N LYS A 304 12.37 22.21 5.06
CA LYS A 304 13.49 23.05 4.56
C LYS A 304 14.81 22.80 5.29
N LEU A 305 14.75 22.28 6.52
CA LEU A 305 15.91 21.95 7.33
C LEU A 305 16.50 20.57 7.01
N LYS A 306 16.11 19.92 5.90
CA LYS A 306 16.69 18.64 5.46
C LYS A 306 18.23 18.65 5.39
N LYS A 307 18.85 19.81 5.13
CA LYS A 307 20.32 19.98 5.13
C LYS A 307 20.98 19.70 6.48
N LEU A 308 20.21 19.73 7.59
CA LEU A 308 20.72 19.37 8.90
C LEU A 308 20.89 17.86 9.05
N ARG A 309 20.23 17.03 8.23
CA ARG A 309 20.28 15.56 8.30
C ARG A 309 21.72 15.07 8.32
N GLY A 310 22.05 14.25 9.32
CA GLY A 310 23.38 13.66 9.48
C GLY A 310 24.48 14.61 9.96
N THR A 311 24.19 15.91 10.13
CA THR A 311 25.13 16.87 10.71
C THR A 311 25.15 16.80 12.24
N ARG A 312 26.12 17.47 12.89
CA ARG A 312 26.15 17.60 14.36
C ARG A 312 24.94 18.36 14.94
N LEU A 313 24.26 19.15 14.11
CA LEU A 313 23.06 19.92 14.48
C LEU A 313 21.77 19.09 14.28
N ASP A 314 21.88 17.83 13.83
CA ASP A 314 20.76 16.91 13.69
C ASP A 314 20.32 16.35 15.04
N LEU A 315 19.42 17.06 15.73
CA LEU A 315 18.87 16.61 17.01
C LEU A 315 18.12 15.27 16.89
N PHE A 316 17.46 15.02 15.76
CA PHE A 316 16.75 13.75 15.52
C PHE A 316 17.74 12.61 15.22
N GLY A 317 18.84 12.95 14.54
CA GLY A 317 19.93 12.07 14.19
C GLY A 317 20.67 11.46 15.37
N MET A 318 20.53 12.01 16.58
CA MET A 318 21.17 11.47 17.78
C MET A 318 20.47 10.22 18.34
N THR A 319 19.23 9.95 17.94
CA THR A 319 18.45 8.80 18.41
C THR A 319 19.07 7.46 17.99
N ALA A 320 18.81 6.40 18.76
CA ALA A 320 19.28 5.05 18.45
C ALA A 320 18.77 4.56 17.08
N GLU A 321 17.51 4.86 16.74
CA GLU A 321 16.91 4.51 15.46
C GLU A 321 17.65 5.20 14.30
N ARG A 322 17.92 6.50 14.35
CA ARG A 322 18.65 7.19 13.27
C ARG A 322 20.11 6.78 13.16
N ARG A 323 20.76 6.44 14.28
CA ARG A 323 22.11 5.84 14.25
C ARG A 323 22.09 4.48 13.55
N MET A 324 21.08 3.66 13.83
CA MET A 324 20.88 2.36 13.18
C MET A 324 20.64 2.51 11.68
N GLU A 325 19.79 3.45 11.22
CA GLU A 325 19.58 3.69 9.77
C GLU A 325 20.89 4.05 9.05
N ARG A 326 21.68 4.98 9.62
CA ARG A 326 22.97 5.36 9.01
C ARG A 326 23.99 4.22 9.04
N GLN A 327 23.88 3.34 10.03
CA GLN A 327 24.69 2.13 10.08
C GLN A 327 24.25 1.13 9.00
N LEU A 328 22.94 0.96 8.77
CA LEU A 328 22.41 0.09 7.71
C LEU A 328 22.89 0.49 6.32
N ILE A 329 23.05 1.80 6.04
CA ILE A 329 23.64 2.28 4.78
C ILE A 329 25.06 1.73 4.60
N ARG A 330 25.90 1.83 5.65
CA ARG A 330 27.27 1.30 5.60
C ARG A 330 27.29 -0.22 5.52
N GLU A 331 26.45 -0.90 6.30
CA GLU A 331 26.32 -2.36 6.26
C GLU A 331 25.91 -2.84 4.88
N PHE A 332 24.99 -2.14 4.20
CA PHE A 332 24.60 -2.44 2.83
C PHE A 332 25.79 -2.32 1.87
N GLU A 333 26.52 -1.20 1.92
CA GLU A 333 27.69 -0.96 1.06
C GLU A 333 28.78 -2.00 1.27
N THR A 334 29.14 -2.30 2.52
CA THR A 334 30.13 -3.33 2.85
C THR A 334 29.66 -4.73 2.41
N THR A 335 28.36 -5.02 2.54
CA THR A 335 27.80 -6.29 2.07
C THR A 335 27.94 -6.41 0.55
N VAL A 336 27.54 -5.39 -0.21
CA VAL A 336 27.67 -5.38 -1.66
C VAL A 336 29.13 -5.48 -2.07
N GLU A 337 30.03 -4.71 -1.46
CA GLU A 337 31.47 -4.79 -1.73
C GLU A 337 32.02 -6.21 -1.53
N HIS A 338 31.66 -6.87 -0.43
CA HIS A 338 32.06 -8.26 -0.17
C HIS A 338 31.48 -9.22 -1.22
N LEU A 339 30.21 -9.07 -1.62
CA LEU A 339 29.61 -9.88 -2.67
C LEU A 339 30.34 -9.72 -4.00
N LEU A 340 30.71 -8.48 -4.38
CA LEU A 340 31.40 -8.19 -5.63
C LEU A 340 32.82 -8.81 -5.69
N GLN A 341 33.53 -8.90 -4.56
CA GLN A 341 34.87 -9.52 -4.50
C GLN A 341 34.85 -11.03 -4.82
N HIS A 342 33.70 -11.69 -4.64
CA HIS A 342 33.53 -13.13 -4.83
C HIS A 342 32.47 -13.47 -5.90
N LEU A 343 32.04 -12.49 -6.69
CA LEU A 343 31.00 -12.67 -7.70
C LEU A 343 31.51 -13.51 -8.89
N THR A 344 30.70 -14.47 -9.30
CA THR A 344 30.91 -15.36 -10.45
C THR A 344 29.55 -15.60 -11.13
N GLY A 345 29.53 -16.00 -12.41
CA GLY A 345 28.26 -16.25 -13.12
C GLY A 345 27.32 -17.25 -12.41
N ASN A 346 27.88 -18.20 -11.67
CA ASN A 346 27.10 -19.25 -10.99
C ASN A 346 26.54 -18.83 -9.62
N ASN A 347 26.93 -17.66 -9.09
CA ASN A 347 26.48 -17.21 -7.76
C ASN A 347 25.74 -15.86 -7.76
N ILE A 348 25.41 -15.32 -8.95
CA ILE A 348 24.64 -14.08 -9.10
C ILE A 348 23.28 -14.19 -8.40
N ASP A 349 22.57 -15.31 -8.56
CA ASP A 349 21.26 -15.51 -7.94
C ASP A 349 21.35 -15.50 -6.41
N GLU A 350 22.42 -16.06 -5.84
CA GLU A 350 22.60 -16.10 -4.39
C GLU A 350 22.98 -14.71 -3.85
N ALA A 351 23.86 -13.98 -4.53
CA ALA A 351 24.15 -12.59 -4.22
C ALA A 351 22.87 -11.72 -4.27
N THR A 352 22.03 -11.95 -5.27
CA THR A 352 20.75 -11.26 -5.46
C THR A 352 19.82 -11.50 -4.26
N LYS A 353 19.66 -12.76 -3.81
CA LYS A 353 18.84 -13.08 -2.63
C LYS A 353 19.35 -12.38 -1.37
N LEU A 354 20.68 -12.33 -1.16
CA LEU A 354 21.26 -11.67 0.00
C LEU A 354 20.98 -10.17 0.01
N VAL A 355 21.09 -9.50 -1.15
CA VAL A 355 20.73 -8.08 -1.30
C VAL A 355 19.24 -7.85 -1.02
N LEU A 356 18.37 -8.73 -1.51
CA LEU A 356 16.92 -8.59 -1.33
C LEU A 356 16.49 -8.68 0.15
N LEU A 357 17.27 -9.31 1.04
CA LEU A 357 16.98 -9.33 2.48
C LEU A 357 16.88 -7.93 3.10
N PHE A 358 17.59 -6.93 2.57
CA PHE A 358 17.48 -5.55 3.04
C PHE A 358 16.09 -4.95 2.77
N LEU A 359 15.37 -5.44 1.76
CA LEU A 359 13.99 -5.01 1.50
C LEU A 359 13.01 -5.49 2.58
N ASP A 360 13.37 -6.48 3.40
CA ASP A 360 12.54 -6.97 4.50
C ASP A 360 12.70 -6.13 5.78
N ILE A 361 13.67 -5.22 5.80
CA ILE A 361 13.78 -4.20 6.85
C ILE A 361 12.66 -3.17 6.63
N ARG A 362 11.55 -3.38 7.35
CA ARG A 362 10.30 -2.60 7.26
C ARG A 362 9.77 -2.28 8.66
N GLY A 363 8.83 -1.34 8.72
CA GLY A 363 8.20 -0.90 9.96
C GLY A 363 8.90 0.31 10.59
N TYR A 364 8.51 0.64 11.83
CA TYR A 364 9.00 1.79 12.59
C TYR A 364 9.30 1.39 14.04
N GLY A 365 10.29 2.04 14.66
CA GLY A 365 10.66 1.81 16.06
C GLY A 365 10.96 0.33 16.37
N PRO A 366 10.36 -0.27 17.44
CA PRO A 366 10.69 -1.64 17.86
C PRO A 366 10.46 -2.71 16.80
N VAL A 367 9.49 -2.50 15.89
CA VAL A 367 9.22 -3.45 14.79
C VAL A 367 10.39 -3.47 13.80
N LYS A 368 10.95 -2.30 13.51
CA LYS A 368 12.11 -2.18 12.62
C LYS A 368 13.35 -2.73 13.29
N GLU A 369 13.58 -2.41 14.56
CA GLU A 369 14.71 -2.94 15.36
C GLU A 369 14.72 -4.47 15.36
N ALA A 370 13.58 -5.12 15.62
CA ALA A 370 13.46 -6.57 15.58
C ALA A 370 13.72 -7.14 14.17
N SER A 371 13.25 -6.45 13.11
CA SER A 371 13.54 -6.85 11.74
C SER A 371 15.03 -6.75 11.42
N VAL A 372 15.70 -5.66 11.82
CA VAL A 372 17.14 -5.47 11.63
C VAL A 372 17.96 -6.57 12.30
N VAL A 373 17.62 -6.94 13.55
CA VAL A 373 18.31 -8.04 14.25
C VAL A 373 18.13 -9.37 13.50
N LYS A 374 16.93 -9.66 13.01
CA LYS A 374 16.66 -10.88 12.23
C LYS A 374 17.45 -10.88 10.92
N ILE A 375 17.40 -9.79 10.15
CA ILE A 375 18.06 -9.68 8.85
C ILE A 375 19.58 -9.74 8.99
N ARG A 376 20.17 -9.11 10.01
CA ARG A 376 21.61 -9.21 10.28
C ARG A 376 22.07 -10.65 10.49
N ARG A 377 21.31 -11.45 11.25
CA ARG A 377 21.62 -12.88 11.44
C ARG A 377 21.54 -13.69 10.14
N GLN A 378 20.55 -13.39 9.30
CA GLN A 378 20.40 -14.06 8.00
C GLN A 378 21.52 -13.66 7.03
N LEU A 379 21.89 -12.39 7.00
CA LEU A 379 23.02 -11.89 6.20
C LEU A 379 24.34 -12.49 6.64
N GLU A 380 24.61 -12.56 7.94
CA GLU A 380 25.85 -13.16 8.47
C GLU A 380 25.97 -14.64 8.05
N ALA A 381 24.91 -15.42 8.25
CA ALA A 381 24.89 -16.82 7.82
C ALA A 381 25.03 -16.98 6.29
N GLY A 382 24.35 -16.12 5.53
CA GLY A 382 24.39 -16.13 4.07
C GLY A 382 25.75 -15.73 3.48
N LEU A 383 26.41 -14.72 4.05
CA LEU A 383 27.73 -14.26 3.60
C LEU A 383 28.81 -15.30 3.87
N LEU A 384 28.73 -16.02 5.01
CA LEU A 384 29.63 -17.14 5.29
C LEU A 384 29.48 -18.28 4.27
N ALA A 385 28.24 -18.63 3.91
CA ALA A 385 27.97 -19.63 2.88
C ALA A 385 28.44 -19.15 1.48
N PHE A 386 28.26 -17.87 1.17
CA PHE A 386 28.67 -17.27 -0.10
C PHE A 386 30.20 -17.34 -0.28
N ALA A 387 30.98 -16.99 0.75
CA ALA A 387 32.44 -17.07 0.72
C ALA A 387 32.95 -18.52 0.57
N GLY A 388 32.29 -19.48 1.23
CA GLY A 388 32.66 -20.91 1.17
C GLY A 388 32.45 -21.58 -0.19
N THR A 389 31.61 -20.99 -1.07
CA THR A 389 31.32 -21.55 -2.40
C THR A 389 32.52 -21.47 -3.34
N ARG A 390 33.42 -20.49 -3.15
CA ARG A 390 34.68 -20.36 -3.92
C ARG A 390 35.70 -21.44 -3.55
N GLN A 391 35.67 -21.96 -2.32
CA GLN A 391 36.62 -22.98 -1.84
C GLN A 391 36.31 -24.39 -2.34
N LYS A 392 35.07 -24.66 -2.78
CA LYS A 392 34.66 -25.95 -3.36
C LYS A 392 34.72 -25.99 -4.89
N ALA A 393 34.81 -24.83 -5.53
CA ALA A 393 34.82 -24.68 -6.99
C ALA A 393 36.22 -24.42 -7.57
N ALA A 394 37.22 -24.17 -6.72
CA ALA A 394 38.65 -24.17 -7.05
C ALA A 394 39.24 -25.53 -6.67
#